data_AF-A0A392MWI9-F1
#
_entry.id   AF-A0A392MWI9-F1
#
_cell.length_a   1.000
_cell.length_b   1.000
_cell.length_c   1.000
_cell.angle_alpha   90.00
_cell.angle_beta   90.00
_cell.angle_gamma   90.00
#
_symmetry.space_group_name_H-M   'P 1'
#
loop_
_entity.id
_entity.type
_entity.pdbx_description
1 polymer ?
#
loop_
_entity_poly.entity_id
_entity_poly.type
_entity_poly.pdbx_seq_one_letter_code
_entity_poly.pdbx_strand_id
1 'polypeptide(L)' 'YIEPLPSGSGTKFEFENMLVGQAVPSNFIPAIEKGFKEAANSGALIGHPVENLRVVLTDGAAHAVDSSELAFKMASIYA' A
#
# COMPACT_ATOMS: atom_id res chain seq x y z
N TYR A 1 -6.01 1.48 -6.11
CA TYR A 1 -5.98 2.88 -6.58
C TYR A 1 -5.67 3.79 -5.40
N ILE A 2 -5.38 5.07 -5.66
CA ILE A 2 -5.07 6.06 -4.61
C ILE A 2 -6.07 7.21 -4.74
N GLU A 3 -6.67 7.61 -3.63
CA GLU A 3 -7.61 8.72 -3.57
C GLU A 3 -7.26 9.68 -2.41
N PRO A 4 -7.58 10.98 -2.52
CA PRO A 4 -7.38 11.91 -1.42
C PRO A 4 -8.36 11.62 -0.27
N LEU A 5 -7.91 11.82 0.96
CA LEU A 5 -8.78 11.75 2.12
C LEU A 5 -9.73 12.95 2.18
N PRO A 6 -10.94 12.78 2.75
CA PRO A 6 -11.87 13.87 2.98
C PRO A 6 -11.24 14.99 3.82
N SER A 7 -11.64 16.24 3.53
CA SER A 7 -11.21 17.40 4.30
C SER A 7 -11.63 17.25 5.77
N GLY A 8 -10.65 17.27 6.68
CA GLY A 8 -10.88 17.07 8.12
C GLY A 8 -10.77 15.62 8.60
N SER A 9 -10.23 14.70 7.79
CA SER A 9 -9.89 13.35 8.25
C SER A 9 -8.96 13.40 9.47
N GLY A 10 -9.25 12.58 10.48
CA GLY A 10 -8.41 12.45 11.68
C GLY A 10 -7.10 11.70 11.43
N THR A 11 -6.95 11.08 10.25
CA THR A 11 -5.77 10.35 9.83
C THR A 11 -5.16 10.99 8.59
N LYS A 12 -3.83 10.89 8.48
CA LYS A 12 -3.05 11.43 7.36
C LYS A 12 -2.76 10.39 6.27
N PHE A 13 -2.99 9.12 6.58
CA PHE A 13 -2.79 7.99 5.67
C PHE A 13 -3.80 6.91 6.06
N GLU A 14 -4.48 6.35 5.07
CA GLU A 14 -5.40 5.24 5.25
C GLU A 14 -5.08 4.14 4.23
N PHE A 15 -5.12 2.89 4.69
CA PHE A 15 -4.95 1.72 3.83
C PHE A 15 -6.21 0.87 3.93
N GLU A 16 -6.81 0.59 2.78
CA GLU A 16 -8.02 -0.22 2.66
C GLU A 16 -7.75 -1.44 1.81
N ASN A 17 -8.06 -2.62 2.34
CA ASN A 17 -7.95 -3.88 1.62
C ASN A 17 -9.32 -4.30 1.08
N MET A 18 -9.52 -4.16 -0.22
CA MET A 18 -10.69 -4.62 -0.97
C MET A 18 -10.37 -5.84 -1.87
N LEU A 19 -9.32 -6.61 -1.57
CA LEU A 19 -9.02 -7.84 -2.32
C LEU A 19 -10.21 -8.81 -2.28
N VAL A 20 -10.64 -9.25 -3.47
CA VAL A 20 -11.67 -10.27 -3.63
C VAL A 20 -10.99 -11.63 -3.89
N GLY A 21 -11.20 -12.59 -2.99
CA GLY A 21 -10.65 -13.95 -3.12
C GLY A 21 -9.25 -14.12 -2.52
N GLN A 22 -8.45 -15.03 -3.09
CA GLN A 22 -7.10 -15.38 -2.60
C GLN A 22 -5.99 -14.96 -3.56
N ALA A 23 -6.16 -13.83 -4.27
CA ALA A 23 -5.19 -13.35 -5.25
C ALA A 23 -3.82 -13.03 -4.59
N VAL A 24 -3.86 -12.53 -3.35
CA VAL A 24 -2.70 -12.37 -2.47
C VAL A 24 -3.01 -13.01 -1.10
N PRO A 25 -2.13 -13.90 -0.60
CA PRO A 25 -2.25 -14.45 0.74
C PRO A 25 -2.30 -13.37 1.83
N SER A 26 -3.23 -13.50 2.78
CA SER A 26 -3.51 -12.46 3.79
C SER A 26 -2.31 -12.14 4.70
N ASN A 27 -1.36 -13.07 4.84
CA ASN A 27 -0.11 -12.88 5.58
C ASN A 27 0.82 -11.83 4.94
N PHE A 28 0.65 -11.52 3.65
CA PHE A 28 1.46 -10.50 2.97
C PHE A 28 0.84 -9.10 3.00
N ILE A 29 -0.43 -8.96 3.37
CA ILE A 29 -1.13 -7.68 3.43
C ILE A 29 -0.44 -6.67 4.36
N PRO A 30 0.05 -7.04 5.57
CA PRO A 30 0.79 -6.12 6.42
C PRO A 30 2.08 -5.58 5.79
N ALA A 31 2.74 -6.39 4.95
CA ALA A 31 3.96 -5.99 4.25
C ALA A 31 3.67 -4.99 3.14
N ILE A 32 2.54 -5.16 2.44
CA ILE A 32 2.03 -4.25 1.42
C ILE A 32 1.71 -2.90 2.05
N GLU A 33 0.93 -2.88 3.12
CA GLU A 33 0.58 -1.66 3.87
C GLU A 33 1.84 -0.92 4.32
N LYS A 34 2.81 -1.65 4.89
CA LYS A 34 4.08 -1.08 5.32
C LYS A 34 4.87 -0.46 4.15
N GLY A 35 4.87 -1.11 2.99
CA GLY A 35 5.53 -0.60 1.79
C GLY A 35 4.92 0.73 1.32
N PHE A 36 3.59 0.80 1.23
CA PHE A 36 2.91 2.05 0.87
C PHE A 36 3.12 3.17 1.90
N LYS A 37 3.10 2.84 3.19
CA LYS A 37 3.36 3.82 4.25
C LYS A 37 4.80 4.34 4.20
N GLU A 38 5.76 3.49 3.87
CA GLU A 38 7.17 3.88 3.71
C GLU A 38 7.36 4.78 2.49
N ALA A 39 6.76 4.43 1.35
CA ALA A 39 6.75 5.29 0.16
C ALA A 39 6.10 6.65 0.43
N ALA A 40 4.98 6.67 1.17
CA ALA A 40 4.32 7.91 1.56
C ALA A 40 5.20 8.81 2.44
N ASN A 41 6.14 8.28 3.22
CA ASN A 41 7.05 9.09 4.03
C ASN A 41 8.10 9.86 3.20
N SER A 42 8.36 9.45 1.94
CA SER A 42 9.36 10.04 1.06
C SER A 42 8.76 10.33 -0.31
N GLY A 43 8.04 11.45 -0.45
CA GLY A 43 7.38 11.83 -1.69
C GLY A 43 8.34 12.07 -2.85
N ALA A 44 7.97 11.61 -4.05
CA ALA A 44 8.83 11.61 -5.23
C ALA A 44 9.25 13.00 -5.75
N LEU A 45 8.47 14.05 -5.45
CA LEU A 45 8.73 15.40 -5.97
C LEU A 45 9.86 16.12 -5.25
N ILE A 46 9.82 16.12 -3.92
CA ILE A 46 10.71 16.93 -3.07
C ILE A 46 11.19 16.19 -1.81
N GLY A 47 10.93 14.89 -1.69
CA GLY A 47 11.32 14.07 -0.53
C GLY A 47 10.51 14.32 0.75
N HIS A 48 9.46 15.15 0.69
CA HIS A 48 8.57 15.37 1.84
C HIS A 48 7.49 14.30 1.95
N PRO A 49 7.00 13.99 3.17
CA PRO A 49 5.89 13.06 3.35
C PRO A 49 4.64 13.49 2.57
N VAL A 50 4.02 12.53 1.89
CA VAL A 50 2.73 12.67 1.23
C VAL A 50 1.65 12.30 2.25
N GLU A 51 0.80 13.26 2.57
CA GLU A 51 -0.28 13.12 3.54
C GLU A 51 -1.65 13.32 2.88
N ASN A 52 -2.71 12.97 3.63
CA ASN A 52 -4.12 13.05 3.23
C ASN A 52 -4.47 12.15 2.04
N LEU A 53 -4.00 10.91 2.07
CA LEU A 53 -4.25 9.93 1.01
C LEU A 53 -4.75 8.60 1.57
N ARG A 54 -5.62 7.95 0.79
CA ARG A 54 -6.07 6.59 0.99
C ARG A 54 -5.56 5.71 -0.14
N VAL A 55 -4.94 4.59 0.22
CA VAL A 55 -4.53 3.53 -0.71
C VAL A 55 -5.52 2.38 -0.61
N VAL A 56 -6.14 2.03 -1.74
CA VAL A 56 -7.10 0.93 -1.83
C VAL A 56 -6.50 -0.22 -2.64
N LEU A 57 -6.22 -1.33 -1.97
CA LEU A 57 -5.76 -2.58 -2.58
C LEU A 57 -6.98 -3.34 -3.12
N THR A 58 -7.08 -3.46 -4.44
CA THR A 58 -8.27 -4.04 -5.12
C THR A 58 -8.00 -5.39 -5.76
N ASP A 59 -6.76 -5.63 -6.19
CA ASP A 59 -6.34 -6.85 -6.86
C ASP A 59 -4.83 -7.06 -6.65
N GLY A 60 -4.33 -8.24 -6.99
CA GLY A 60 -2.91 -8.58 -6.95
C GLY A 60 -2.65 -10.01 -7.44
N ALA A 61 -1.38 -10.38 -7.52
CA ALA A 61 -1.00 -11.74 -7.89
C ALA A 61 0.12 -12.23 -6.98
N ALA A 62 0.05 -13.49 -6.58
CA ALA A 62 1.07 -14.18 -5.82
C ALA A 62 1.51 -15.47 -6.53
N HIS A 63 2.79 -15.81 -6.40
CA HIS A 63 3.38 -17.05 -6.85
C HIS A 63 4.12 -17.71 -5.70
N ALA A 64 3.93 -19.02 -5.49
CA ALA A 64 4.43 -19.72 -4.31
C ALA A 64 5.97 -19.68 -4.15
N VAL A 65 6.71 -19.50 -5.24
CA VAL A 65 8.18 -19.54 -5.25
C VAL A 65 8.80 -18.14 -5.15
N ASP A 66 8.17 -17.14 -5.78
CA ASP A 66 8.77 -15.80 -5.94
C ASP A 66 8.10 -14.75 -5.05
N SER A 67 6.95 -15.05 -4.46
CA SER A 67 6.26 -14.17 -3.53
C SER A 67 6.79 -14.33 -2.11
N SER A 68 7.45 -13.28 -1.62
CA SER A 68 7.90 -13.14 -0.24
C SER A 68 7.43 -11.81 0.35
N GLU A 69 7.51 -11.68 1.67
CA GLU A 69 7.18 -10.44 2.38
C GLU A 69 7.96 -9.24 1.83
N LEU A 70 9.26 -9.45 1.57
CA LEU A 70 10.13 -8.43 0.99
C LEU A 70 9.70 -8.06 -0.44
N ALA A 71 9.33 -9.05 -1.26
CA ALA A 71 8.88 -8.80 -2.63
C ALA A 71 7.61 -7.92 -2.64
N PHE A 72 6.62 -8.24 -1.81
CA PHE A 72 5.39 -7.44 -1.70
C PHE A 72 5.65 -6.05 -1.12
N LYS A 73 6.53 -5.93 -0.12
CA LYS A 73 6.93 -4.63 0.42
C LYS A 73 7.55 -3.76 -0.68
N MET A 74 8.50 -4.30 -1.44
CA MET A 74 9.16 -3.57 -2.52
C MET A 74 8.20 -3.23 -3.65
N ALA A 75 7.34 -4.17 -4.07
CA ALA A 75 6.31 -3.91 -5.07
C ALA A 75 5.41 -2.73 -4.66
N SER A 76 5.07 -2.63 -3.38
CA SER A 76 4.22 -1.55 -2.85
C SER A 76 4.94 -0.21 -2.72
N ILE A 77 6.27 -0.21 -2.59
CA ILE A 77 7.08 1.03 -2.55
C ILE A 77 7.13 1.69 -3.93
N TYR A 78 7.13 0.89 -5.00
CA TYR A 78 7.31 1.35 -6.38
C TYR A 78 6.03 1.31 -7.23
N ALA A 79 4.88 0.99 -6.63
CA ALA A 79 3.57 0.97 -7.30
C ALA A 79 3.04 2.39 -7.55
#